data_AF-A0A920G0E6-F1
#
_entry.id   AF-A0A920G0E6-F1
#
_cell.length_a   1.000
_cell.length_b   1.000
_cell.length_c   1.000
_cell.angle_alpha   90.00
_cell.angle_beta   90.00
_cell.angle_gamma   90.00
#
_symmetry.space_group_name_H-M   'P 1'
#
loop_
_entity.id
_entity.type
_entity.pdbx_description
1 polymer ?
#
loop_
_entity_poly.entity_id
_entity_poly.type
_entity_poly.pdbx_seq_one_letter_code
_entity_poly.pdbx_strand_id
1 'polypeptide(L)'
;MVNLLGRAPADELLEAADVSLHWYNKSIRSRRKVGHLNIQSADRQQLQKRLVELESALYPDGSLSKSAGQSAHAAIRPVSVADDRI
;
A
#
# COMPACT_ATOMS: atom_id res chain seq x y z
N MET A 1 3.71 -1.11 6.11
CA MET A 1 3.67 -2.48 5.59
C MET A 1 2.33 -2.67 4.88
N VAL A 2 2.32 -3.31 3.71
CA VAL A 2 1.11 -3.59 2.91
C VAL A 2 1.02 -5.09 2.66
N ASN A 3 -0.15 -5.68 2.89
CA ASN A 3 -0.35 -7.12 2.68
C ASN A 3 -0.71 -7.41 1.21
N LEU A 4 -0.14 -8.47 0.67
CA LEU A 4 -0.49 -8.98 -0.65
C LEU A 4 -1.55 -10.07 -0.50
N LEU A 5 -2.77 -9.73 -0.91
CA LEU A 5 -3.94 -10.59 -0.88
C LEU A 5 -4.31 -11.05 -2.30
N GLY A 6 -4.07 -12.34 -2.56
CA GLY A 6 -4.50 -13.01 -3.79
C GLY A 6 -3.91 -12.42 -5.07
N ARG A 7 -2.78 -11.72 -4.99
CA ARG A 7 -2.07 -11.13 -6.13
C ARG A 7 -0.57 -11.02 -5.85
N ALA A 8 0.21 -10.99 -6.93
CA ALA A 8 1.61 -10.59 -6.89
C ALA A 8 1.72 -9.06 -7.03
N PRO A 9 2.78 -8.42 -6.52
CA PRO A 9 3.07 -7.02 -6.80
C PRO A 9 3.57 -6.86 -8.25
N ALA A 10 3.50 -5.64 -8.79
CA ALA A 10 4.16 -5.33 -10.05
C ALA A 10 5.68 -5.26 -9.87
N ASP A 11 6.44 -5.62 -10.91
CA ASP A 11 7.92 -5.66 -10.85
C ASP A 11 8.52 -4.28 -10.56
N GLU A 12 7.91 -3.23 -11.09
CA GLU A 12 8.26 -1.82 -10.83
C GLU A 12 8.28 -1.47 -9.33
N LEU A 13 7.40 -2.10 -8.54
CA LEU A 13 7.37 -1.89 -7.09
C LEU A 13 8.53 -2.59 -6.37
N LEU A 14 9.07 -3.65 -6.98
CA LEU A 14 10.19 -4.42 -6.45
C LEU A 14 11.54 -3.77 -6.78
N GLU A 15 11.59 -2.93 -7.82
CA GLU A 15 12.76 -2.13 -8.16
C GLU A 15 12.98 -0.94 -7.21
N ALA A 16 11.95 -0.57 -6.44
CA ALA A 16 12.01 0.53 -5.50
C ALA A 16 12.89 0.17 -4.28
N ALA A 17 13.92 0.98 -4.02
CA ALA A 17 14.89 0.73 -2.95
C ALA A 17 14.30 0.83 -1.53
N ASP A 18 13.17 1.51 -1.38
CA ASP A 18 12.43 1.64 -0.12
C ASP A 18 11.50 0.45 0.15
N VAL A 19 11.41 -0.52 -0.77
CA VAL A 19 10.49 -1.65 -0.72
C VAL A 19 11.23 -2.98 -0.50
N SER A 20 10.67 -3.82 0.35
CA SER A 20 11.15 -5.19 0.56
C SER A 20 9.98 -6.18 0.50
N LEU A 21 10.07 -7.16 -0.41
CA LEU A 21 9.07 -8.20 -0.58
C LEU A 21 9.36 -9.40 0.34
N HIS A 22 8.34 -9.78 1.10
CA HIS A 22 8.30 -11.06 1.81
C HIS A 22 7.21 -11.95 1.20
N TRP A 23 7.62 -12.88 0.34
CA TRP A 23 6.73 -13.82 -0.35
C TRP A 23 6.60 -15.14 0.39
N TYR A 24 5.38 -15.65 0.59
CA TYR A 24 5.14 -16.87 1.35
C TYR A 24 5.13 -18.15 0.52
N ASN A 25 5.42 -18.05 -0.78
CA ASN A 25 5.36 -19.16 -1.74
C ASN A 25 4.03 -19.95 -1.68
N LYS A 26 2.92 -19.23 -1.42
CA LYS A 26 1.57 -19.79 -1.37
C LYS A 26 0.91 -19.63 -2.73
N SER A 27 0.12 -20.62 -3.12
CA SER A 27 -0.72 -20.51 -4.31
C SER A 27 -1.67 -19.32 -4.21
N ILE A 28 -1.72 -18.54 -5.29
CA ILE A 28 -2.53 -17.34 -5.42
C ILE A 28 -4.01 -17.74 -5.48
N ARG A 29 -4.78 -17.28 -4.48
CA ARG A 29 -6.22 -17.46 -4.36
C ARG A 29 -6.84 -16.17 -3.88
N SER A 30 -8.06 -15.88 -4.34
CA SER A 30 -8.84 -14.71 -3.89
C SER A 30 -8.82 -14.58 -2.37
N ARG A 31 -8.53 -13.36 -1.87
CA ARG A 31 -8.48 -12.99 -0.44
C ARG A 31 -7.46 -13.76 0.42
N ARG A 32 -6.56 -14.57 -0.17
CA ARG A 32 -5.52 -15.26 0.57
C ARG A 32 -4.29 -14.38 0.71
N LYS A 33 -3.76 -14.23 1.93
CA LYS A 33 -2.46 -13.57 2.15
C LYS A 33 -1.33 -14.43 1.58
N VAL A 34 -0.71 -13.94 0.51
CA VAL A 34 0.38 -14.61 -0.23
C VAL A 34 1.75 -13.99 0.07
N GLY A 35 1.78 -12.79 0.65
CA GLY A 35 3.00 -12.12 1.09
C GLY A 35 2.70 -10.76 1.71
N HIS A 36 3.74 -9.96 1.86
CA HIS A 36 3.63 -8.54 2.23
C HIS A 36 4.82 -7.74 1.71
N LEU A 37 4.60 -6.44 1.53
CA LEU A 37 5.62 -5.45 1.23
C LEU A 37 5.91 -4.66 2.50
N ASN A 38 7.19 -4.61 2.88
CA ASN A 38 7.69 -3.65 3.84
C ASN A 38 8.17 -2.40 3.11
N ILE A 39 7.82 -1.24 3.65
CA ILE A 39 8.24 0.06 3.11
C ILE A 39 8.94 0.81 4.23
N GLN A 40 10.07 1.41 3.91
CA GLN A 40 10.89 2.15 4.85
C GLN A 40 11.13 3.57 4.34
N SER A 41 11.05 4.54 5.24
CA SER A 41 11.40 5.93 4.95
C SER A 41 11.87 6.59 6.24
N ALA A 42 12.84 7.49 6.14
CA ALA A 42 13.29 8.30 7.27
C ALA A 42 12.23 9.35 7.67
N ASP A 43 11.35 9.73 6.73
CA ASP A 43 10.29 10.70 6.93
C ASP A 43 8.93 9.99 7.00
N ARG A 44 8.20 10.25 8.09
CA ARG A 44 6.86 9.71 8.33
C ARG A 44 5.84 10.19 7.31
N GLN A 45 5.91 11.44 6.85
CA GLN A 45 4.99 11.97 5.85
C GLN A 45 5.20 11.27 4.50
N GLN A 46 6.46 11.07 4.11
CA GLN A 46 6.81 10.30 2.92
C GLN A 46 6.37 8.84 3.05
N LEU A 47 6.57 8.21 4.21
CA LEU A 47 6.10 6.85 4.46
C LEU A 47 4.58 6.72 4.29
N GLN A 48 3.83 7.68 4.84
CA GLN A 48 2.37 7.69 4.73
C GLN A 48 1.92 7.88 3.29
N LYS A 49 2.55 8.80 2.55
CA LYS A 49 2.28 9.00 1.12
C LYS A 49 2.54 7.73 0.32
N ARG A 50 3.69 7.09 0.54
CA ARG A 50 4.06 5.82 -0.10
C ARG A 50 3.07 4.70 0.19
N LEU A 51 2.57 4.59 1.41
CA LEU A 51 1.56 3.59 1.76
C LEU A 51 0.27 3.79 0.94
N VAL A 52 -0.21 5.03 0.82
CA VAL A 52 -1.42 5.34 0.05
C VAL A 52 -1.22 5.09 -1.45
N GLU A 53 -0.06 5.46 -2.00
CA GLU A 53 0.31 5.19 -3.40
C GLU A 53 0.30 3.68 -3.68
N LEU A 54 0.94 2.88 -2.82
CA LEU A 54 1.02 1.43 -2.97
C LEU A 54 -0.33 0.75 -2.79
N GLU A 55 -1.14 1.17 -1.83
CA GLU A 55 -2.49 0.65 -1.66
C GLU A 55 -3.36 0.94 -2.88
N SER A 56 -3.24 2.14 -3.47
CA SER A 56 -3.99 2.54 -4.66
C SER A 56 -3.53 1.79 -5.91
N ALA A 57 -2.21 1.61 -6.09
CA ALA A 57 -1.65 0.84 -7.19
C ALA A 57 -2.01 -0.66 -7.09
N LEU A 58 -1.96 -1.22 -5.87
CA LEU A 58 -2.27 -2.63 -5.65
C LEU A 58 -3.77 -2.91 -5.61
N TYR A 59 -4.62 -1.96 -5.22
CA TYR A 59 -6.05 -2.16 -4.98
C TYR A 59 -6.91 -0.97 -5.45
N PRO A 60 -6.91 -0.63 -6.75
CA PRO A 60 -7.58 0.57 -7.27
C PRO A 60 -9.09 0.58 -6.98
N ASP A 61 -9.75 -0.58 -6.96
CA ASP A 61 -11.19 -0.70 -6.71
C ASP A 61 -11.57 -0.81 -5.21
N GLY A 62 -10.63 -0.55 -4.29
CA GLY A 62 -10.91 -0.61 -2.85
C GLY A 62 -11.20 -2.02 -2.31
N SER A 63 -10.75 -3.07 -3.01
CA SER A 63 -10.99 -4.48 -2.64
C SER A 63 -10.37 -4.92 -1.30
N LEU A 64 -9.58 -4.07 -0.63
CA LEU A 64 -9.11 -4.25 0.75
C LEU A 64 -10.18 -4.01 1.82
N SER A 65 -11.22 -3.22 1.52
CA SER A 65 -12.14 -2.62 2.50
C SER A 65 -13.08 -3.57 3.26
N LYS A 66 -13.05 -4.89 3.02
CA LYS A 66 -14.04 -5.82 3.59
C LYS A 66 -13.50 -6.93 4.50
N SER A 67 -12.19 -7.00 4.80
CA SER A 67 -11.65 -8.21 5.47
C SER A 67 -10.74 -8.03 6.69
N ALA A 68 -10.62 -6.85 7.27
CA ALA A 68 -9.95 -6.71 8.57
C ALA A 68 -10.77 -5.77 9.46
N GLY A 69 -11.35 -6.31 10.54
CA GLY A 69 -12.02 -5.51 11.54
C GLY A 69 -11.04 -4.54 12.18
N GLN A 70 -11.22 -3.24 11.92
CA GLN A 70 -10.98 -2.12 12.83
C GLN A 70 -11.44 -0.81 12.18
N SER A 71 -11.98 0.05 13.03
CA SER A 71 -12.66 1.31 12.78
C SER A 71 -11.93 2.29 11.86
N ALA A 72 -12.73 2.98 11.03
CA ALA A 72 -12.58 4.35 10.54
C ALA A 72 -11.15 4.94 10.42
N HIS A 73 -10.67 5.06 9.19
CA HIS A 73 -9.98 6.28 8.74
C HIS A 73 -10.45 6.55 7.30
N ALA A 74 -11.58 7.23 7.20
CA ALA A 74 -11.63 8.67 6.96
C ALA A 74 -11.41 8.98 5.48
N ALA A 75 -12.43 9.60 4.90
CA ALA A 75 -12.46 10.18 3.58
C ALA A 75 -11.08 10.70 3.15
N ILE A 76 -10.64 10.26 1.97
CA ILE A 76 -9.53 10.86 1.25
C ILE A 76 -9.94 12.32 0.99
N ARG A 77 -9.54 13.22 1.89
CA ARG A 77 -9.57 14.65 1.61
C ARG A 77 -8.48 14.91 0.57
N PRO A 78 -8.75 15.65 -0.52
CA PRO A 78 -7.71 16.02 -1.46
C PRO A 78 -6.63 16.77 -0.69
N VAL A 79 -5.37 16.39 -0.91
CA VAL A 79 -4.23 17.16 -0.43
C VAL A 79 -4.24 18.49 -1.20
N SER A 80 -4.81 19.54 -0.61
CA SER A 80 -4.61 20.88 -1.13
C SER A 80 -3.15 21.23 -0.90
N VAL A 81 -2.38 21.15 -1.98
CA VAL A 81 -1.07 21.82 -2.06
C VAL A 81 -1.38 23.31 -2.03
N ALA A 82 -1.26 23.93 -0.85
CA ALA A 82 -1.24 25.37 -0.75
C ALA A 82 0.12 25.84 -1.28
N ASP A 83 0.06 26.53 -2.42
CA ASP A 83 1.15 27.25 -3.05
C ASP A 83 1.66 28.33 -2.06
N ASP A 84 2.88 28.14 -1.56
CA ASP A 84 3.60 29.13 -0.78
C ASP A 84 4.14 30.19 -1.76
N ARG A 85 3.46 31.33 -1.84
CA ARG A 85 4.02 32.55 -2.42
C ARG A 85 3.72 33.74 -1.53
N ILE A 86 4.81 34.19 -0.89
CA ILE A 86 5.03 35.54 -0.35
C ILE A 86 4.88 36.57 -1.47
#